data_AF-A0A3S2H501-F1
#
_entry.id   AF-A0A3S2H501-F1
#
_cell.length_a   1.000
_cell.length_b   1.000
_cell.length_c   1.000
_cell.angle_alpha   90.00
_cell.angle_beta   90.00
_cell.angle_gamma   90.00
#
_symmetry.space_group_name_H-M   'P 1'
#
loop_
_entity.id
_entity.type
_entity.pdbx_description
1 polymer ?
#
loop_
_entity_poly.entity_id
_entity_poly.type
_entity_poly.pdbx_seq_one_letter_code
_entity_poly.pdbx_strand_id
1 'polypeptide(L)'
;TPRSTGPEATDGILPAWPMPGSKGRIWIDYQNDVTVKDVELAARENFVSVEHLKRYTTLGMATDQGKTSNLPGLALMAGITGRTVPEVGTTTYRPPFTPVPLASFAGARVGELMAPVRRLPLENVHRASGAVFQEYGGWLRPAHYGGNADAERSIADEARRARQSVALFDGSTLGKIEVIGPQAAAFVDFLYYNTMSTLKPGRCRYGFMLSENGVVFDDGVLVRLDEHRFVVSCSSSHVAAVHARLEEWRQDRFGRGAVYLHNATPDMATLTVSGPNARKLLE
;
A
#
# COMPACT_ATOMS: atom_id res chain seq x y z
N THR A 1 0.74 -39.05 35.80
CA THR A 1 -0.11 -38.76 36.99
C THR A 1 -1.54 -39.09 36.65
N PRO A 2 -2.25 -39.91 37.45
CA PRO A 2 -3.69 -40.08 37.25
C PRO A 2 -4.36 -38.72 37.45
N ARG A 3 -5.24 -38.32 36.52
CA ARG A 3 -6.14 -37.17 36.73
C ARG A 3 -7.52 -37.73 37.05
N SER A 4 -8.11 -37.28 38.15
CA SER A 4 -9.50 -37.59 38.46
C SER A 4 -10.39 -36.99 37.36
N THR A 5 -11.25 -37.80 36.76
CA THR A 5 -12.25 -37.39 35.76
C THR A 5 -13.68 -37.48 36.31
N GLY A 6 -13.83 -37.77 37.61
CA GLY A 6 -15.12 -37.94 38.29
C GLY A 6 -15.55 -36.72 39.11
N PRO A 7 -16.72 -36.78 39.79
CA PRO A 7 -17.27 -35.69 40.60
C PRO A 7 -16.33 -35.22 41.73
N GLU A 8 -15.47 -36.13 42.21
CA GLU A 8 -14.40 -35.85 43.18
C GLU A 8 -13.38 -34.82 42.68
N ALA A 9 -13.24 -34.61 41.37
CA ALA A 9 -12.27 -33.67 40.81
C ALA A 9 -12.65 -32.20 41.06
N THR A 10 -13.90 -31.91 41.40
CA THR A 10 -14.41 -30.55 41.57
C THR A 10 -14.83 -30.21 43.00
N ASP A 11 -14.56 -31.07 43.99
CA ASP A 11 -15.01 -30.90 45.39
C ASP A 11 -16.53 -30.63 45.53
N GLY A 12 -17.34 -31.20 44.62
CA GLY A 12 -18.80 -30.93 44.58
C GLY A 12 -19.18 -29.53 44.08
N ILE A 13 -18.21 -28.74 43.59
CA ILE A 13 -18.45 -27.47 42.92
C ILE A 13 -19.00 -27.78 41.53
N LEU A 14 -20.26 -27.42 41.32
CA LEU A 14 -20.92 -27.49 40.03
C LEU A 14 -20.98 -26.10 39.40
N PRO A 15 -20.72 -25.99 38.09
CA PRO A 15 -20.87 -24.71 37.40
C PRO A 15 -22.35 -24.30 37.41
N ALA A 16 -22.63 -23.07 37.82
CA ALA A 16 -23.96 -22.49 37.80
C ALA A 16 -24.29 -21.99 36.37
N TRP A 17 -24.70 -22.90 35.50
CA TRP A 17 -25.13 -22.55 34.14
C TRP A 17 -26.60 -22.08 34.10
N PRO A 18 -26.96 -21.17 33.18
CA PRO A 18 -28.37 -20.89 32.90
C PRO A 18 -29.08 -22.16 32.41
N MET A 19 -30.22 -22.47 33.02
CA MET A 19 -31.01 -23.67 32.69
C MET A 19 -32.11 -23.34 31.67
N PRO A 20 -32.41 -24.22 30.71
CA PRO A 20 -33.59 -24.09 29.86
C PRO A 20 -34.88 -23.99 30.69
N GLY A 21 -35.81 -23.13 30.29
CA GLY A 21 -37.10 -22.93 30.96
C GLY A 21 -37.03 -22.16 32.27
N SER A 22 -35.90 -21.52 32.58
CA SER A 22 -35.75 -20.77 33.83
C SER A 22 -36.74 -19.59 33.91
N LYS A 23 -37.37 -19.41 35.08
CA LYS A 23 -38.35 -18.35 35.32
C LYS A 23 -37.66 -17.02 35.65
N GLY A 24 -38.25 -15.91 35.19
CA GLY A 24 -37.73 -14.56 35.42
C GLY A 24 -36.88 -14.02 34.27
N ARG A 25 -36.21 -12.89 34.49
CA ARG A 25 -35.28 -12.28 33.54
C ARG A 25 -33.85 -12.66 33.95
N ILE A 26 -33.27 -13.62 33.24
CA ILE A 26 -31.93 -14.13 33.52
C ILE A 26 -31.01 -13.66 32.40
N TRP A 27 -30.06 -12.80 32.76
CA TRP A 27 -29.11 -12.18 31.85
C TRP A 27 -27.94 -13.12 31.55
N ILE A 28 -27.55 -13.14 30.28
CA ILE A 28 -26.41 -13.89 29.76
C ILE A 28 -25.34 -12.92 29.27
N ASP A 29 -25.74 -11.91 28.50
CA ASP A 29 -24.89 -10.80 28.07
C ASP A 29 -25.45 -9.49 28.61
N TYR A 30 -24.75 -8.88 29.55
CA TYR A 30 -25.20 -7.64 30.19
C TYR A 30 -25.06 -6.42 29.29
N GLN A 31 -24.09 -6.41 28.36
CA GLN A 31 -23.82 -5.22 27.57
C GLN A 31 -24.72 -5.13 26.34
N ASN A 32 -25.11 -6.29 25.80
CA ASN A 32 -26.06 -6.38 24.69
C ASN A 32 -27.47 -6.81 25.12
N ASP A 33 -27.74 -6.82 26.43
CA ASP A 33 -29.05 -7.16 26.98
C ASP A 33 -29.59 -8.55 26.59
N VAL A 34 -28.72 -9.54 26.35
CA VAL A 34 -29.12 -10.90 25.98
C VAL A 34 -29.52 -11.71 27.20
N THR A 35 -30.69 -12.35 27.13
CA THR A 35 -31.25 -13.19 28.20
C THR A 35 -31.44 -14.64 27.77
N VAL A 36 -31.77 -15.52 28.74
CA VAL A 36 -32.18 -16.92 28.47
C VAL A 36 -33.29 -17.00 27.42
N LYS A 37 -34.27 -16.09 27.45
CA LYS A 37 -35.41 -16.09 26.52
C LYS A 37 -34.97 -15.87 25.06
N ASP A 38 -33.92 -15.09 24.86
CA ASP A 38 -33.42 -14.76 23.51
C ASP A 38 -32.68 -15.96 22.91
N VAL A 39 -31.92 -16.70 23.72
CA VAL A 39 -31.26 -17.95 23.31
C VAL A 39 -32.30 -19.05 23.02
N GLU A 40 -33.34 -19.16 23.85
CA GLU A 40 -34.46 -20.07 23.61
C GLU A 40 -35.24 -19.72 22.35
N LEU A 41 -35.47 -18.43 22.10
CA LEU A 41 -36.10 -17.97 20.86
C LEU A 41 -35.24 -18.32 19.65
N ALA A 42 -33.94 -18.06 19.70
CA ALA A 42 -33.00 -18.42 18.64
C ALA A 42 -33.05 -19.93 18.35
N ALA A 43 -33.08 -20.78 19.38
CA ALA A 43 -33.21 -22.23 19.21
C ALA A 43 -34.56 -22.64 18.60
N ARG A 44 -35.69 -22.04 19.03
CA ARG A 44 -37.02 -22.29 18.44
C ARG A 44 -37.10 -21.91 16.97
N GLU A 45 -36.36 -20.88 16.56
CA GLU A 45 -36.24 -20.44 15.17
C GLU A 45 -35.12 -21.17 14.41
N ASN A 46 -34.58 -22.25 14.97
CA ASN A 46 -33.56 -23.12 14.37
C ASN A 46 -32.17 -22.46 14.15
N PHE A 47 -31.86 -21.38 14.88
CA PHE A 47 -30.53 -20.78 14.95
C PHE A 47 -29.63 -21.50 15.96
N VAL A 48 -29.50 -22.83 15.81
CA VAL A 48 -28.81 -23.73 16.74
C VAL A 48 -27.28 -23.82 16.54
N SER A 49 -26.76 -23.23 15.45
CA SER A 49 -25.32 -23.02 15.27
C SER A 49 -24.86 -21.85 16.13
N VAL A 50 -23.68 -21.97 16.77
CA VAL A 50 -23.12 -20.90 17.63
C VAL A 50 -22.91 -19.59 16.89
N GLU A 51 -22.57 -19.67 15.60
CA GLU A 51 -22.39 -18.50 14.75
C GLU A 51 -23.74 -17.84 14.39
N HIS A 52 -24.81 -18.63 14.29
CA HIS A 52 -26.17 -18.11 14.11
C HIS A 52 -26.72 -17.53 15.41
N LEU A 53 -26.59 -18.24 16.53
CA LEU A 53 -26.96 -17.76 17.86
C LEU A 53 -26.34 -16.39 18.14
N LYS A 54 -25.01 -16.27 17.95
CA LYS A 54 -24.26 -15.03 18.09
C LYS A 54 -24.85 -13.90 17.25
N ARG A 55 -25.10 -14.13 15.96
CA ARG A 55 -25.58 -13.09 15.02
C ARG A 55 -27.04 -12.69 15.25
N TYR A 56 -27.87 -13.66 15.63
CA TYR A 56 -29.29 -13.43 15.88
C TYR A 56 -29.52 -12.69 17.19
N THR A 57 -28.83 -13.08 18.26
CA THR A 57 -29.03 -12.51 19.60
C THR A 57 -28.09 -11.38 19.93
N THR A 58 -27.02 -11.18 19.15
CA THR A 58 -25.86 -10.31 19.46
C THR A 58 -25.00 -10.78 20.65
N LEU A 59 -25.18 -12.02 21.12
CA LEU A 59 -24.40 -12.64 22.20
C LEU A 59 -22.89 -12.51 21.96
N GLY A 60 -22.18 -11.91 22.91
CA GLY A 60 -20.73 -11.78 22.91
C GLY A 60 -20.15 -10.86 21.84
N MET A 61 -20.99 -10.00 21.24
CA MET A 61 -20.58 -9.01 20.25
C MET A 61 -20.28 -7.63 20.84
N ALA A 62 -20.37 -7.48 22.16
CA ALA A 62 -20.17 -6.21 22.84
C ALA A 62 -18.66 -5.86 22.99
N THR A 63 -18.34 -4.75 23.67
CA THR A 63 -16.95 -4.29 23.81
C THR A 63 -16.05 -5.23 24.61
N ASP A 64 -16.65 -6.05 25.46
CA ASP A 64 -15.97 -7.10 26.21
C ASP A 64 -15.66 -8.35 25.34
N GLN A 65 -16.21 -8.45 24.12
CA GLN A 65 -16.11 -9.59 23.21
C GLN A 65 -16.59 -10.91 23.85
N GLY A 66 -17.61 -10.84 24.70
CA GLY A 66 -18.25 -11.99 25.32
C GLY A 66 -17.37 -12.76 26.29
N LYS A 67 -16.43 -12.08 26.94
CA LYS A 67 -15.55 -12.65 27.98
C LYS A 67 -16.34 -13.29 29.13
N THR A 68 -17.51 -12.73 29.46
CA THR A 68 -18.40 -13.28 30.48
C THR A 68 -19.68 -13.92 29.93
N SER A 69 -20.05 -13.65 28.67
CA SER A 69 -21.35 -14.05 28.11
C SER A 69 -21.32 -15.27 27.18
N ASN A 70 -20.22 -15.48 26.44
CA ASN A 70 -20.14 -16.55 25.45
C ASN A 70 -20.34 -17.93 26.08
N LEU A 71 -19.58 -18.27 27.12
CA LEU A 71 -19.63 -19.61 27.71
C LEU A 71 -21.00 -19.93 28.34
N PRO A 72 -21.64 -19.03 29.11
CA PRO A 72 -23.02 -19.25 29.58
C PRO A 72 -24.05 -19.41 28.45
N GLY A 73 -23.96 -18.62 27.38
CA GLY A 73 -24.87 -18.73 26.23
C GLY A 73 -24.68 -20.02 25.44
N LEU A 74 -23.43 -20.47 25.26
CA LEU A 74 -23.10 -21.75 24.64
C LEU A 74 -23.55 -22.94 25.51
N ALA A 75 -23.37 -22.85 26.83
CA ALA A 75 -23.86 -23.86 27.77
C ALA A 75 -25.39 -23.98 27.75
N LEU A 76 -26.11 -22.86 27.66
CA LEU A 76 -27.56 -22.87 27.51
C LEU A 76 -27.99 -23.48 26.16
N MET A 77 -27.35 -23.10 25.05
CA MET A 77 -27.64 -23.70 23.73
C MET A 77 -27.36 -25.21 23.73
N ALA A 78 -26.30 -25.66 24.41
CA ALA A 78 -25.99 -27.07 24.62
C ALA A 78 -27.11 -27.77 25.39
N GLY A 79 -27.59 -27.17 26.49
CA GLY A 79 -28.72 -27.67 27.27
C GLY A 79 -30.03 -27.75 26.47
N ILE A 80 -30.33 -26.76 25.61
CA ILE A 80 -31.54 -26.75 24.77
C ILE A 80 -31.48 -27.82 23.67
N THR A 81 -30.30 -28.03 23.07
CA THR A 81 -30.12 -28.95 21.93
C THR A 81 -29.74 -30.37 22.33
N GLY A 82 -29.57 -30.65 23.62
CA GLY A 82 -29.14 -31.96 24.12
C GLY A 82 -27.71 -32.33 23.73
N ARG A 83 -26.86 -31.33 23.50
CA ARG A 83 -25.44 -31.48 23.10
C ARG A 83 -24.53 -31.03 24.23
N THR A 84 -23.25 -31.34 24.12
CA THR A 84 -22.19 -30.81 24.98
C THR A 84 -21.67 -29.47 24.43
N VAL A 85 -21.03 -28.66 25.28
CA VAL A 85 -20.41 -27.38 24.85
C VAL A 85 -19.37 -27.58 23.73
N PRO A 86 -18.47 -28.59 23.78
CA PRO A 86 -17.56 -28.86 22.68
C PRO A 86 -18.27 -29.22 21.36
N GLU A 87 -19.40 -29.92 21.41
CA GLU A 87 -20.17 -30.29 20.23
C GLU A 87 -20.87 -29.08 19.61
N VAL A 88 -21.46 -28.21 20.44
CA VAL A 88 -22.04 -26.93 19.99
C VAL A 88 -20.96 -26.04 19.37
N GLY A 89 -19.74 -26.11 19.89
CA GLY A 89 -18.57 -25.40 19.39
C GLY A 89 -18.36 -24.05 20.08
N THR A 90 -17.31 -23.36 19.69
CA THR A 90 -17.04 -21.97 20.12
C THR A 90 -17.02 -21.05 18.92
N THR A 91 -17.29 -19.77 19.14
CA THR A 91 -17.14 -18.77 18.08
C THR A 91 -15.68 -18.47 17.82
N THR A 92 -15.35 -18.00 16.61
CA THR A 92 -13.96 -17.66 16.27
C THR A 92 -13.39 -16.55 17.17
N TYR A 93 -12.26 -16.80 17.83
CA TYR A 93 -11.49 -15.77 18.54
C TYR A 93 -10.70 -14.91 17.56
N ARG A 94 -10.77 -13.58 17.71
CA ARG A 94 -10.12 -12.62 16.82
C ARG A 94 -9.28 -11.61 17.61
N PRO A 95 -8.13 -11.16 17.09
CA PRO A 95 -7.49 -9.96 17.60
C PRO A 95 -8.33 -8.71 17.23
N PRO A 96 -8.19 -7.60 17.99
CA PRO A 96 -7.40 -7.49 19.22
C PRO A 96 -8.14 -8.11 20.43
N PHE A 97 -7.39 -8.65 21.41
CA PHE A 97 -7.96 -9.30 22.61
C PHE A 97 -8.84 -8.36 23.46
N THR A 98 -8.45 -7.09 23.51
CA THR A 98 -9.22 -5.95 24.03
C THR A 98 -9.13 -4.80 23.04
N PRO A 99 -10.10 -3.86 23.01
CA PRO A 99 -10.05 -2.71 22.12
C PRO A 99 -8.73 -1.94 22.24
N VAL A 100 -8.14 -1.60 21.08
CA VAL A 100 -6.91 -0.81 20.98
C VAL A 100 -7.24 0.52 20.30
N PRO A 101 -6.82 1.68 20.84
CA PRO A 101 -7.03 2.97 20.19
C PRO A 101 -6.45 3.01 18.78
N LEU A 102 -7.16 3.60 17.82
CA LEU A 102 -6.71 3.70 16.42
C LEU A 102 -5.35 4.41 16.28
N ALA A 103 -5.10 5.43 17.11
CA ALA A 103 -3.84 6.17 17.13
C ALA A 103 -2.62 5.27 17.42
N SER A 104 -2.79 4.19 18.19
CA SER A 104 -1.73 3.24 18.48
C SER A 104 -1.29 2.48 17.23
N PHE A 105 -2.18 2.24 16.27
CA PHE A 105 -1.84 1.61 14.98
C PHE A 105 -1.15 2.59 14.02
N ALA A 106 -1.51 3.87 14.08
CA ALA A 106 -0.87 4.91 13.28
C ALA A 106 0.59 5.10 13.71
N GLY A 107 0.85 5.13 15.02
CA GLY A 107 2.19 5.38 15.57
C GLY A 107 2.73 6.74 15.11
N ALA A 108 3.97 6.79 14.63
CA ALA A 108 4.59 8.01 14.12
C ALA A 108 4.14 8.39 12.68
N ARG A 109 3.30 7.58 12.02
CA ARG A 109 2.83 7.81 10.64
C ARG A 109 1.67 8.80 10.60
N VAL A 110 1.92 10.05 11.00
CA VAL A 110 0.94 11.13 11.06
C VAL A 110 1.45 12.38 10.36
N GLY A 111 0.55 13.24 9.87
CA GLY A 111 0.92 14.48 9.17
C GLY A 111 1.84 14.22 7.98
N GLU A 112 2.92 15.00 7.86
CA GLU A 112 3.92 14.86 6.79
C GLU A 112 4.66 13.51 6.80
N LEU A 113 4.68 12.81 7.94
CA LEU A 113 5.32 11.48 8.07
C LEU A 113 4.42 10.34 7.58
N MET A 114 3.15 10.62 7.29
CA MET A 114 2.22 9.62 6.73
C MET A 114 2.63 9.21 5.31
N ALA A 115 3.07 10.18 4.51
CA ALA A 115 3.53 10.00 3.14
C ALA A 115 4.70 10.97 2.85
N PRO A 116 5.92 10.64 3.32
CA PRO A 116 7.06 11.52 3.14
C PRO A 116 7.41 11.67 1.66
N VAL A 117 7.57 12.92 1.24
CA VAL A 117 7.93 13.28 -0.14
C VAL A 117 9.45 13.40 -0.28
N ARG A 118 9.96 12.92 -1.42
CA ARG A 118 11.36 13.10 -1.82
C ARG A 118 11.61 14.56 -2.20
N ARG A 119 12.80 15.06 -1.87
CA ARG A 119 13.18 16.48 -1.96
C ARG A 119 14.21 16.69 -3.07
N LEU A 120 14.10 17.78 -3.81
CA LEU A 120 15.02 18.12 -4.90
C LEU A 120 16.36 18.65 -4.35
N PRO A 121 17.51 18.34 -4.98
CA PRO A 121 18.80 18.93 -4.60
C PRO A 121 18.80 20.46 -4.63
N LEU A 122 18.03 21.06 -5.55
CA LEU A 122 17.92 22.51 -5.74
C LEU A 122 16.73 23.14 -5.02
N GLU A 123 16.11 22.45 -4.06
CA GLU A 123 14.90 22.94 -3.41
C GLU A 123 15.07 24.33 -2.77
N ASN A 124 16.20 24.59 -2.12
CA ASN A 124 16.46 25.90 -1.52
C ASN A 124 16.48 27.03 -2.57
N VAL A 125 17.02 26.76 -3.76
CA VAL A 125 17.03 27.70 -4.88
C VAL A 125 15.62 27.94 -5.40
N HIS A 126 14.83 26.88 -5.54
CA HIS A 126 13.42 26.98 -5.93
C HIS A 126 12.61 27.81 -4.94
N ARG A 127 12.76 27.59 -3.64
CA ARG A 127 12.10 28.38 -2.58
C ARG A 127 12.50 29.85 -2.65
N ALA A 128 13.79 30.14 -2.78
CA ALA A 128 14.29 31.51 -2.92
C ALA A 128 13.77 32.20 -4.20
N SER A 129 13.45 31.42 -5.23
CA SER A 129 12.90 31.91 -6.51
C SER A 129 11.37 32.04 -6.50
N GLY A 130 10.71 31.87 -5.35
CA GLY A 130 9.25 32.00 -5.22
C GLY A 130 8.47 30.82 -5.79
N ALA A 131 9.07 29.62 -5.83
CA ALA A 131 8.39 28.41 -6.25
C ALA A 131 7.24 28.05 -5.29
N VAL A 132 6.08 27.75 -5.88
CA VAL A 132 4.97 27.06 -5.21
C VAL A 132 5.15 25.58 -5.46
N PHE A 133 5.18 24.78 -4.38
CA PHE A 133 5.44 23.35 -4.47
C PHE A 133 4.16 22.51 -4.46
N GLN A 134 4.17 21.42 -5.21
CA GLN A 134 3.13 20.38 -5.16
C GLN A 134 3.78 18.99 -5.13
N GLU A 135 3.02 18.01 -4.65
CA GLU A 135 3.42 16.61 -4.68
C GLU A 135 3.11 15.99 -6.06
N TYR A 136 4.12 15.39 -6.68
CA TYR A 136 3.95 14.58 -7.88
C TYR A 136 4.67 13.24 -7.71
N GLY A 137 3.91 12.17 -7.46
CA GLY A 137 4.47 10.82 -7.41
C GLY A 137 5.48 10.61 -6.29
N GLY A 138 5.20 11.15 -5.10
CA GLY A 138 6.09 11.09 -3.94
C GLY A 138 7.33 11.99 -4.07
N TRP A 139 7.30 13.01 -4.93
CA TRP A 139 8.30 14.08 -4.98
C TRP A 139 7.64 15.43 -4.72
N LEU A 140 8.30 16.29 -3.96
CA LEU A 140 7.94 17.70 -3.81
C LEU A 140 8.64 18.51 -4.91
N ARG A 141 7.87 19.08 -5.85
CA ARG A 141 8.41 19.78 -7.03
C ARG A 141 7.78 21.17 -7.19
N PRO A 142 8.50 22.14 -7.78
CA PRO A 142 7.91 23.40 -8.22
C PRO A 142 6.79 23.13 -9.23
N ALA A 143 5.59 23.62 -8.93
CA ALA A 143 4.46 23.63 -9.85
C ALA A 143 4.48 24.88 -10.73
N HIS A 144 4.83 26.03 -10.13
CA HIS A 144 5.04 27.32 -10.80
C HIS A 144 5.86 28.26 -9.90
N TYR A 145 6.30 29.39 -10.45
CA TYR A 145 7.08 30.44 -9.81
C TYR A 145 6.27 31.75 -9.83
N GLY A 146 5.48 31.95 -8.78
CA GLY A 146 4.65 33.14 -8.63
C GLY A 146 4.35 33.54 -7.18
N GLY A 147 4.84 32.79 -6.20
CA GLY A 147 4.45 32.96 -4.80
C GLY A 147 2.93 32.95 -4.62
N ASN A 148 2.39 34.01 -4.02
CA ASN A 148 0.94 34.16 -3.77
C ASN A 148 0.17 34.80 -4.95
N ALA A 149 0.79 34.94 -6.12
CA ALA A 149 0.11 35.44 -7.32
C ALA A 149 -0.89 34.40 -7.88
N ASP A 150 -1.72 34.85 -8.83
CA ASP A 150 -2.61 33.99 -9.60
C ASP A 150 -1.80 32.91 -10.35
N ALA A 151 -2.01 31.65 -9.96
CA ALA A 151 -1.29 30.50 -10.49
C ALA A 151 -1.47 30.32 -12.00
N GLU A 152 -2.68 30.52 -12.53
CA GLU A 152 -2.95 30.33 -13.95
C GLU A 152 -2.17 31.35 -14.79
N ARG A 153 -2.16 32.60 -14.33
CA ARG A 153 -1.39 33.67 -14.97
C ARG A 153 0.12 33.39 -14.91
N SER A 154 0.64 32.98 -13.75
CA SER A 154 2.05 32.63 -13.60
C SER A 154 2.47 31.50 -14.55
N ILE A 155 1.69 30.43 -14.61
CA ILE A 155 1.93 29.28 -15.50
C ILE A 155 1.89 29.72 -16.97
N ALA A 156 0.90 30.53 -17.36
CA ALA A 156 0.79 31.05 -18.72
C ALA A 156 1.98 31.94 -19.11
N ASP A 157 2.45 32.78 -18.18
CA ASP A 157 3.61 33.64 -18.37
C ASP A 157 4.91 32.85 -18.47
N GLU A 158 5.10 31.82 -17.64
CA GLU A 158 6.22 30.87 -17.73
C GLU A 158 6.25 30.15 -19.09
N ALA A 159 5.11 29.59 -19.51
CA ALA A 159 4.99 28.92 -20.80
C ALA A 159 5.30 29.86 -21.96
N ARG A 160 4.84 31.12 -21.89
CA ARG A 160 5.14 32.15 -22.90
C ARG A 160 6.64 32.48 -22.92
N ARG A 161 7.26 32.70 -21.76
CA ARG A 161 8.71 32.99 -21.64
C ARG A 161 9.58 31.84 -22.17
N ALA A 162 9.22 30.59 -21.86
CA ALA A 162 9.92 29.42 -22.39
C ALA A 162 9.91 29.36 -23.93
N ARG A 163 8.79 29.76 -24.55
CA ARG A 163 8.64 29.78 -26.02
C ARG A 163 9.30 31.00 -26.68
N GLN A 164 9.32 32.15 -26.00
CA GLN A 164 9.82 33.40 -26.56
C GLN A 164 11.31 33.64 -26.29
N SER A 165 11.90 32.98 -25.30
CA SER A 165 13.29 33.19 -24.92
C SER A 165 13.98 31.89 -24.45
N VAL A 166 14.17 31.72 -23.15
CA VAL A 166 14.79 30.54 -22.55
C VAL A 166 14.16 30.29 -21.18
N ALA A 167 13.96 29.03 -20.84
CA ALA A 167 13.50 28.57 -19.54
C ALA A 167 14.32 27.37 -19.05
N LEU A 168 14.44 27.27 -17.74
CA LEU A 168 15.02 26.14 -17.05
C LEU A 168 13.90 25.32 -16.40
N PHE A 169 14.01 24.00 -16.50
CA PHE A 169 13.11 23.07 -15.82
C PHE A 169 13.93 22.04 -15.03
N ASP A 170 13.59 21.84 -13.77
CA ASP A 170 14.23 20.82 -12.93
C ASP A 170 13.58 19.45 -13.18
N GLY A 171 14.24 18.68 -14.04
CA GLY A 171 13.91 17.30 -14.39
C GLY A 171 14.63 16.27 -13.53
N SER A 172 15.26 16.67 -12.41
CA SER A 172 16.05 15.76 -11.56
C SER A 172 15.24 14.56 -11.04
N THR A 173 13.91 14.69 -10.93
CA THR A 173 13.03 13.62 -10.46
C THR A 173 12.80 12.49 -11.46
N LEU A 174 13.08 12.69 -12.75
CA LEU A 174 12.93 11.65 -13.78
C LEU A 174 13.88 10.49 -13.49
N GLY A 175 13.41 9.26 -13.69
CA GLY A 175 14.24 8.09 -13.44
C GLY A 175 15.43 8.03 -14.37
N LYS A 176 16.55 7.53 -13.88
CA LYS A 176 17.81 7.36 -14.63
C LYS A 176 18.36 6.00 -14.25
N ILE A 177 17.97 4.97 -14.97
CA ILE A 177 18.39 3.59 -14.67
C ILE A 177 19.41 3.17 -15.72
N GLU A 178 20.63 2.93 -15.29
CA GLU A 178 21.68 2.43 -16.17
C GLU A 178 21.50 0.93 -16.40
N VAL A 179 21.57 0.53 -17.66
CA VAL A 179 21.56 -0.85 -18.13
C VAL A 179 22.94 -1.13 -18.71
N ILE A 180 23.71 -1.98 -18.05
CA ILE A 180 25.14 -2.18 -18.32
C ILE A 180 25.40 -3.67 -18.58
N GLY A 181 26.13 -4.01 -19.65
CA GLY A 181 26.62 -5.37 -19.87
C GLY A 181 26.61 -5.83 -21.32
N PRO A 182 27.19 -7.01 -21.60
CA PRO A 182 27.36 -7.52 -22.96
C PRO A 182 26.03 -7.72 -23.71
N GLN A 183 24.92 -7.96 -23.00
CA GLN A 183 23.60 -8.13 -23.62
C GLN A 183 22.66 -6.94 -23.36
N ALA A 184 23.18 -5.78 -22.95
CA ALA A 184 22.34 -4.62 -22.64
C ALA A 184 21.47 -4.18 -23.83
N ALA A 185 22.01 -4.25 -25.05
CA ALA A 185 21.27 -3.92 -26.28
C ALA A 185 20.07 -4.85 -26.52
N ALA A 186 20.27 -6.16 -26.39
CA ALA A 186 19.19 -7.15 -26.54
C ALA A 186 18.15 -7.02 -25.42
N PHE A 187 18.60 -6.70 -24.21
CA PHE A 187 17.73 -6.48 -23.07
C PHE A 187 16.81 -5.27 -23.24
N VAL A 188 17.34 -4.13 -23.69
CA VAL A 188 16.49 -2.95 -23.94
C VAL A 188 15.54 -3.16 -25.12
N ASP A 189 15.94 -3.92 -26.15
CA ASP A 189 15.05 -4.31 -27.26
C ASP A 189 13.90 -5.22 -26.81
N PHE A 190 14.14 -6.08 -25.81
CA PHE A 190 13.09 -6.92 -25.23
C PHE A 190 12.04 -6.09 -24.45
N LEU A 191 12.47 -5.00 -23.83
CA LEU A 191 11.63 -4.17 -22.95
C LEU A 191 10.84 -3.09 -23.69
N TYR A 192 11.41 -2.53 -24.75
CA TYR A 192 10.81 -1.45 -25.51
C TYR A 192 10.05 -1.97 -26.72
N TYR A 193 8.99 -1.26 -27.11
CA TYR A 193 8.22 -1.61 -28.31
C TYR A 193 9.01 -1.43 -29.63
N ASN A 194 10.08 -0.64 -29.62
CA ASN A 194 10.92 -0.32 -30.77
C ASN A 194 12.36 -0.81 -30.56
N THR A 195 13.10 -1.00 -31.66
CA THR A 195 14.47 -1.55 -31.64
C THR A 195 15.50 -0.50 -31.23
N MET A 196 15.69 -0.33 -29.92
CA MET A 196 16.61 0.62 -29.30
C MET A 196 18.09 0.33 -29.60
N SER A 197 18.47 -0.92 -29.81
CA SER A 197 19.86 -1.35 -30.10
C SER A 197 20.45 -0.74 -31.37
N THR A 198 19.62 -0.31 -32.32
CA THR A 198 20.06 0.37 -33.57
C THR A 198 20.56 1.80 -33.34
N LEU A 199 20.30 2.37 -32.15
CA LEU A 199 20.77 3.70 -31.79
C LEU A 199 22.30 3.70 -31.67
N LYS A 200 22.99 4.65 -32.31
CA LYS A 200 24.44 4.80 -32.18
C LYS A 200 24.82 5.37 -30.80
N PRO A 201 26.00 5.05 -30.22
CA PRO A 201 26.50 5.70 -29.02
C PRO A 201 26.49 7.24 -29.11
N GLY A 202 26.25 7.91 -27.98
CA GLY A 202 26.10 9.36 -27.88
C GLY A 202 24.78 9.90 -28.42
N ARG A 203 23.80 9.03 -28.72
CA ARG A 203 22.47 9.41 -29.18
C ARG A 203 21.40 9.01 -28.18
N CYS A 204 20.24 9.64 -28.32
CA CYS A 204 19.06 9.32 -27.54
C CYS A 204 17.87 9.05 -28.45
N ARG A 205 16.90 8.27 -27.95
CA ARG A 205 15.66 7.94 -28.65
C ARG A 205 14.52 7.80 -27.65
N TYR A 206 13.38 8.39 -27.98
CA TYR A 206 12.15 8.18 -27.22
C TYR A 206 11.57 6.78 -27.48
N GLY A 207 11.04 6.15 -26.45
CA GLY A 207 10.20 4.97 -26.59
C GLY A 207 9.36 4.71 -25.36
N PHE A 208 8.59 3.64 -25.40
CA PHE A 208 7.76 3.20 -24.28
C PHE A 208 7.85 1.68 -24.06
N MET A 209 7.61 1.27 -22.83
CA MET A 209 7.51 -0.11 -22.40
C MET A 209 6.05 -0.51 -22.36
N LEU A 210 5.76 -1.76 -22.71
CA LEU A 210 4.42 -2.33 -22.57
C LEU A 210 4.40 -3.32 -21.40
N SER A 211 3.26 -3.46 -20.77
CA SER A 211 2.92 -4.62 -19.96
C SER A 211 2.70 -5.84 -20.86
N GLU A 212 2.66 -7.03 -20.27
CA GLU A 212 2.38 -8.28 -21.00
C GLU A 212 1.01 -8.28 -21.69
N ASN A 213 0.08 -7.45 -21.20
CA ASN A 213 -1.24 -7.25 -21.79
C ASN A 213 -1.25 -6.23 -22.94
N GLY A 214 -0.09 -5.70 -23.35
CA GLY A 214 0.04 -4.72 -24.42
C GLY A 214 -0.33 -3.29 -24.02
N VAL A 215 -0.56 -3.00 -22.73
CA VAL A 215 -0.86 -1.65 -22.23
C VAL A 215 0.43 -0.92 -21.90
N VAL A 216 0.54 0.36 -22.24
CA VAL A 216 1.69 1.22 -21.90
C VAL A 216 1.95 1.16 -20.39
N PHE A 217 3.15 0.72 -20.04
CA PHE A 217 3.62 0.62 -18.67
C PHE A 217 4.37 1.89 -18.25
N ASP A 218 5.33 2.33 -19.05
CA ASP A 218 6.05 3.59 -18.84
C ASP A 218 6.67 4.06 -20.17
N ASP A 219 7.15 5.30 -20.20
CA ASP A 219 7.79 5.90 -21.36
C ASP A 219 9.01 6.75 -20.97
N GLY A 220 9.82 7.10 -21.97
CA GLY A 220 10.93 7.99 -21.76
C GLY A 220 11.95 8.00 -22.87
N VAL A 221 12.98 8.80 -22.66
CA VAL A 221 14.14 8.86 -23.53
C VAL A 221 15.19 7.87 -23.05
N LEU A 222 15.57 6.95 -23.94
CA LEU A 222 16.71 6.08 -23.74
C LEU A 222 17.95 6.73 -24.37
N VAL A 223 19.03 6.79 -23.60
CA VAL A 223 20.34 7.30 -24.06
C VAL A 223 21.30 6.13 -24.20
N ARG A 224 21.97 6.00 -25.34
CA ARG A 224 23.06 5.02 -25.50
C ARG A 224 24.38 5.71 -25.22
N LEU A 225 25.04 5.35 -24.13
CA LEU A 225 26.32 5.94 -23.74
C LEU A 225 27.47 5.30 -24.54
N ASP A 226 27.48 3.97 -24.64
CA ASP A 226 28.46 3.20 -25.40
C ASP A 226 27.86 1.91 -25.97
N GLU A 227 28.69 0.95 -26.39
CA GLU A 227 28.23 -0.32 -26.96
C GLU A 227 27.38 -1.14 -25.98
N HIS A 228 27.74 -1.11 -24.69
CA HIS A 228 27.23 -1.98 -23.62
C HIS A 228 26.52 -1.21 -22.50
N ARG A 229 26.34 0.10 -22.62
CA ARG A 229 25.74 0.95 -21.59
C ARG A 229 24.65 1.86 -22.14
N PHE A 230 23.48 1.77 -21.50
CA PHE A 230 22.30 2.58 -21.78
C PHE A 230 21.79 3.24 -20.51
N VAL A 231 21.11 4.37 -20.65
CA VAL A 231 20.33 5.00 -19.58
C VAL A 231 18.87 4.97 -20.00
N VAL A 232 18.06 4.24 -19.23
CA VAL A 232 16.61 4.20 -19.33
C VAL A 232 16.06 5.35 -18.49
N SER A 233 15.50 6.37 -19.16
CA SER A 233 14.67 7.36 -18.48
C SER A 233 13.25 6.83 -18.29
N CYS A 234 12.65 7.15 -17.15
CA CYS A 234 11.26 6.82 -16.84
C CYS A 234 10.57 7.93 -16.05
N SER A 235 9.24 7.87 -15.96
CA SER A 235 8.44 8.81 -15.19
C SER A 235 8.85 8.85 -13.71
N SER A 236 8.81 10.05 -13.09
CA SER A 236 9.32 10.27 -11.72
C SER A 236 8.65 9.42 -10.64
N SER A 237 7.35 9.18 -10.79
CA SER A 237 6.56 8.30 -9.91
C SER A 237 6.90 6.81 -10.12
N HIS A 238 7.41 6.46 -11.29
CA HIS A 238 7.50 5.08 -11.77
C HIS A 238 8.91 4.49 -11.69
N VAL A 239 9.91 5.26 -11.26
CA VAL A 239 11.31 4.81 -11.09
C VAL A 239 11.41 3.47 -10.37
N ALA A 240 10.70 3.31 -9.23
CA ALA A 240 10.74 2.08 -8.45
C ALA A 240 10.11 0.90 -9.20
N ALA A 241 8.98 1.12 -9.87
CA ALA A 241 8.26 0.10 -10.62
C ALA A 241 9.02 -0.33 -11.88
N VAL A 242 9.58 0.63 -12.63
CA VAL A 242 10.44 0.35 -13.79
C VAL A 242 11.69 -0.38 -13.35
N HIS A 243 12.40 0.08 -12.32
CA HIS A 243 13.59 -0.63 -11.82
C HIS A 243 13.27 -2.08 -11.40
N ALA A 244 12.16 -2.30 -10.69
CA ALA A 244 11.73 -3.65 -10.31
C ALA A 244 11.41 -4.52 -11.54
N ARG A 245 10.72 -3.97 -12.55
CA ARG A 245 10.40 -4.67 -13.80
C ARG A 245 11.64 -5.03 -14.61
N LEU A 246 12.62 -4.13 -14.67
CA LEU A 246 13.91 -4.42 -15.30
C LEU A 246 14.60 -5.57 -14.55
N GLU A 247 14.64 -5.52 -13.22
CA GLU A 247 15.29 -6.56 -12.42
C GLU A 247 14.59 -7.93 -12.53
N GLU A 248 13.26 -7.94 -12.56
CA GLU A 248 12.44 -9.13 -12.82
C GLU A 248 12.84 -9.80 -14.13
N TRP A 249 12.81 -9.05 -15.24
CA TRP A 249 13.15 -9.62 -16.56
C TRP A 249 14.62 -10.00 -16.69
N ARG A 250 15.51 -9.25 -16.04
CA ARG A 250 16.93 -9.56 -15.98
C ARG A 250 17.18 -10.90 -15.30
N GLN A 251 16.44 -11.20 -14.23
CA GLN A 251 16.57 -12.46 -13.48
C GLN A 251 15.88 -13.64 -14.17
N ASP A 252 14.73 -13.41 -14.82
CA ASP A 252 13.92 -14.48 -15.43
C ASP A 252 14.43 -14.89 -16.82
N ARG A 253 14.84 -13.92 -17.66
CA ARG A 253 15.16 -14.17 -19.08
C ARG A 253 16.64 -14.06 -19.42
N PHE A 254 17.43 -13.39 -18.59
CA PHE A 254 18.84 -13.11 -18.88
C PHE A 254 19.77 -13.78 -17.86
N GLY A 255 20.97 -14.17 -18.32
CA GLY A 255 21.97 -14.79 -17.45
C GLY A 255 22.56 -13.80 -16.44
N ARG A 256 23.10 -14.32 -15.32
CA ARG A 256 23.65 -13.49 -14.22
C ARG A 256 24.72 -12.46 -14.64
N GLY A 257 25.49 -12.74 -15.70
CA GLY A 257 26.52 -11.85 -16.23
C GLY A 257 26.12 -11.08 -17.50
N ALA A 258 24.86 -11.16 -17.93
CA ALA A 258 24.40 -10.59 -19.19
C ALA A 258 24.15 -9.08 -19.09
N VAL A 259 23.52 -8.66 -17.99
CA VAL A 259 23.11 -7.27 -17.72
C VAL A 259 23.17 -7.00 -16.22
N TYR A 260 23.55 -5.78 -15.87
CA TYR A 260 23.56 -5.18 -14.54
C TYR A 260 22.75 -3.89 -14.58
N LEU A 261 21.98 -3.63 -13.52
CA LEU A 261 21.12 -2.46 -13.40
C LEU A 261 21.63 -1.58 -12.27
N HIS A 262 21.72 -0.28 -12.52
CA HIS A 262 22.07 0.71 -11.52
C HIS A 262 21.07 1.87 -11.54
N ASN A 263 20.35 2.08 -10.45
CA ASN A 263 19.46 3.22 -10.31
C ASN A 263 20.25 4.49 -9.95
N ALA A 264 20.71 5.20 -10.98
CA ALA A 264 21.45 6.46 -10.88
C ALA A 264 20.54 7.70 -10.74
N THR A 265 19.22 7.51 -10.52
CA THR A 265 18.27 8.61 -10.32
C THR A 265 18.70 9.61 -9.24
N PRO A 266 19.12 9.18 -8.02
CA PRO A 266 19.55 10.12 -6.98
C PRO A 266 20.93 10.73 -7.23
N ASP A 267 21.75 10.14 -8.11
CA ASP A 267 23.14 10.56 -8.34
C ASP A 267 23.24 11.74 -9.31
N MET A 268 22.17 12.01 -10.06
CA MET A 268 22.19 12.99 -11.15
C MET A 268 21.04 13.99 -11.03
N ALA A 269 21.39 15.25 -10.78
CA ALA A 269 20.51 16.38 -11.04
C ALA A 269 20.38 16.63 -12.54
N THR A 270 19.22 17.12 -12.99
CA THR A 270 18.97 17.39 -14.41
C THR A 270 18.20 18.69 -14.55
N LEU A 271 18.84 19.66 -15.21
CA LEU A 271 18.19 20.90 -15.63
C LEU A 271 18.01 20.88 -17.14
N THR A 272 16.76 20.94 -17.59
CA THR A 272 16.44 21.08 -19.00
C THR A 272 16.45 22.57 -19.36
N VAL A 273 17.26 22.93 -20.36
CA VAL A 273 17.28 24.28 -20.95
C VAL A 273 16.45 24.27 -22.23
N SER A 274 15.37 25.05 -22.29
CA SER A 274 14.43 25.05 -23.42
C SER A 274 14.13 26.46 -23.92
N GLY A 275 13.84 26.59 -25.22
CA GLY A 275 13.48 27.84 -25.87
C GLY A 275 14.46 28.27 -26.97
N PRO A 276 14.10 29.28 -27.80
CA PRO A 276 14.95 29.74 -28.90
C PRO A 276 16.34 30.22 -28.47
N ASN A 277 16.49 30.72 -27.24
CA ASN A 277 17.77 31.18 -26.70
C ASN A 277 18.53 30.10 -25.90
N ALA A 278 18.06 28.84 -25.86
CA ALA A 278 18.69 27.78 -25.09
C ALA A 278 20.14 27.49 -25.53
N ARG A 279 20.40 27.45 -26.85
CA ARG A 279 21.75 27.27 -27.39
C ARG A 279 22.70 28.38 -26.93
N LYS A 280 22.25 29.64 -27.04
CA LYS A 280 23.03 30.82 -26.63
C LYS A 280 23.37 30.81 -25.14
N LEU A 281 22.53 30.19 -24.30
CA LEU A 281 22.82 30.05 -22.86
C LEU A 281 23.88 28.97 -22.58
N LEU A 282 23.98 27.94 -23.42
CA LEU A 282 24.89 26.81 -23.25
C LEU A 282 26.29 27.05 -23.81
N GLU A 283 26.43 27.98 -24.77
CA GLU A 283 27.69 28.42 -25.38
C GLU A 283 28.34 29.55 -24.57
#